data_AF-A0A183JSA0-F1
#
_entry.id   AF-A0A183JSA0-F1
#
_cell.length_a   1.000
_cell.length_b   1.000
_cell.length_c   1.000
_cell.angle_alpha   90.00
_cell.angle_beta   90.00
_cell.angle_gamma   90.00
#
_symmetry.space_group_name_H-M   'P 1'
#
loop_
_entity.id
_entity.type
_entity.pdbx_description
1 polymer ?
#
loop_
_entity_poly.entity_id
_entity_poly.type
_entity_poly.pdbx_seq_one_letter_code
_entity_poly.pdbx_strand_id
1 'polypeptide(L)'
;MVIYEAARAIISLRNLTAKELAPAVGVLQLLCTSSKPALRYAAVHTLNAVASNHPAAVTACNLDLEQLIGDPNRSIATLAITTLLKTGNESNVERLLKHVSPFMSEISDEFKIVVLESIHALATKYPKKYTVLLNFLSGLLRDSAGYTFKKAVVVAIESIIKQIPEAKSIGRFVLRVSVNFSQI
;
A
#
# COMPACT_ATOMS: atom_id res chain seq x y z
N MET A 1 15.14 -5.89 21.42
CA MET A 1 14.34 -7.10 21.12
C MET A 1 13.22 -7.32 22.13
N VAL A 2 13.47 -7.29 23.44
CA VAL A 2 12.44 -7.54 24.46
C VAL A 2 11.19 -6.66 24.29
N ILE A 3 11.37 -5.34 24.11
CA ILE A 3 10.25 -4.40 23.93
C ILE A 3 9.41 -4.70 22.67
N TYR A 4 10.05 -5.19 21.60
CA TYR A 4 9.37 -5.54 20.37
C TYR A 4 8.54 -6.81 20.55
N GLU A 5 9.12 -7.86 21.16
CA GLU A 5 8.39 -9.10 21.42
C GLU A 5 7.23 -8.89 22.39
N ALA A 6 7.37 -8.01 23.39
CA ALA A 6 6.27 -7.61 24.26
C ALA A 6 5.13 -6.94 23.47
N ALA A 7 5.45 -5.97 22.60
CA ALA A 7 4.45 -5.32 21.75
C ALA A 7 3.77 -6.32 20.80
N ARG A 8 4.54 -7.23 20.19
CA ARG A 8 4.04 -8.27 19.30
C ARG A 8 3.14 -9.28 20.03
N ALA A 9 3.49 -9.65 21.27
CA ALA A 9 2.67 -10.53 22.10
C ALA A 9 1.33 -9.88 22.50
N ILE A 10 1.32 -8.57 22.76
CA ILE A 10 0.06 -7.84 22.99
C ILE A 10 -0.81 -7.92 21.74
N ILE A 11 -0.24 -7.63 20.56
CA ILE A 11 -0.96 -7.61 19.28
C ILE A 11 -1.53 -8.98 18.88
N SER A 12 -0.91 -10.08 19.32
CA SER A 12 -1.38 -11.44 19.00
C SER A 12 -2.55 -11.91 19.86
N LEU A 13 -2.95 -11.15 20.89
CA LEU A 13 -4.14 -11.45 21.70
C LEU A 13 -5.42 -11.28 20.87
N ARG A 14 -6.42 -12.11 21.16
CA ARG A 14 -7.73 -12.05 20.47
C ARG A 14 -8.60 -10.95 21.06
N ASN A 15 -9.46 -10.36 20.22
CA ASN A 15 -10.50 -9.40 20.61
C ASN A 15 -9.97 -8.13 21.29
N LEU A 16 -8.81 -7.63 20.86
CA LEU A 16 -8.24 -6.40 21.39
C LEU A 16 -9.08 -5.17 21.02
N THR A 17 -9.23 -4.28 21.99
CA THR A 17 -9.75 -2.95 21.77
C THR A 17 -8.64 -2.00 21.28
N ALA A 18 -9.03 -0.90 20.64
CA ALA A 18 -8.07 0.13 20.21
C ALA A 18 -7.25 0.71 21.38
N LYS A 19 -7.82 0.77 22.60
CA LYS A 19 -7.13 1.25 23.81
C LYS A 19 -6.03 0.30 24.26
N GLU A 20 -6.25 -1.00 24.17
CA GLU A 20 -5.27 -2.03 24.55
C GLU A 20 -4.13 -2.13 23.52
N LEU A 21 -4.41 -1.81 22.25
CA LEU A 21 -3.39 -1.75 21.20
C LEU A 21 -2.48 -0.52 21.30
N ALA A 22 -2.98 0.60 21.84
CA ALA A 22 -2.27 1.87 21.90
C ALA A 22 -0.81 1.78 22.43
N PRO A 23 -0.51 1.12 23.58
CA PRO A 23 0.86 1.01 24.06
C PRO A 23 1.77 0.20 23.13
N ALA A 24 1.25 -0.88 22.54
CA ALA A 24 2.02 -1.69 21.59
C ALA A 24 2.31 -0.89 20.31
N VAL A 25 1.33 -0.17 19.78
CA VAL A 25 1.50 0.70 18.61
C VAL A 25 2.52 1.82 18.91
N GLY A 26 2.48 2.42 20.10
CA GLY A 26 3.46 3.44 20.49
C GLY A 26 4.90 2.92 20.52
N VAL A 27 5.11 1.69 20.98
CA VAL A 27 6.44 1.04 20.92
C VAL A 27 6.86 0.80 19.47
N LEU A 28 5.96 0.30 18.62
CA LEU A 28 6.26 0.08 17.20
C LEU A 28 6.59 1.40 16.49
N GLN A 29 5.86 2.48 16.78
CA GLN A 29 6.13 3.82 16.25
C GLN A 29 7.55 4.29 16.62
N LEU A 30 7.95 4.13 17.88
CA LEU A 30 9.32 4.45 18.30
C LEU A 30 10.37 3.62 17.53
N LEU A 31 10.07 2.37 17.23
CA LEU A 31 10.99 1.50 16.48
C LEU A 31 11.10 1.87 14.99
N CYS A 32 10.11 2.57 14.41
CA CYS A 32 10.18 3.09 13.04
C CYS A 32 11.32 4.10 12.84
N THR A 33 11.70 4.85 13.87
CA THR A 33 12.78 5.85 13.80
C THR A 33 14.15 5.30 14.22
N SER A 34 14.25 4.00 14.48
CA SER A 34 15.50 3.37 14.92
C SER A 34 16.60 3.45 13.86
N SER A 35 17.84 3.69 14.28
CA SER A 35 19.01 3.59 13.39
C SER A 35 19.30 2.16 12.91
N LYS A 36 18.65 1.14 13.49
CA LYS A 36 18.84 -0.28 13.14
C LYS A 36 17.79 -0.73 12.11
N PRO A 37 18.18 -1.07 10.87
CA PRO A 37 17.22 -1.47 9.82
C PRO A 37 16.33 -2.66 10.21
N ALA A 38 16.88 -3.64 10.95
CA ALA A 38 16.11 -4.79 11.40
C ALA A 38 14.95 -4.42 12.34
N LEU A 39 15.13 -3.41 13.21
CA LEU A 39 14.06 -2.95 14.10
C LEU A 39 12.98 -2.18 13.35
N ARG A 40 13.39 -1.33 12.40
CA ARG A 40 12.45 -0.62 11.51
C ARG A 40 11.63 -1.61 10.69
N TYR A 41 12.26 -2.62 10.09
CA TYR A 41 11.57 -3.66 9.35
C TYR A 41 10.56 -4.40 10.22
N ALA A 42 10.98 -4.87 11.41
CA ALA A 42 10.10 -5.58 12.33
C ALA A 42 8.90 -4.73 12.77
N ALA A 43 9.14 -3.44 13.02
CA ALA A 43 8.11 -2.49 13.39
C ALA A 43 7.07 -2.31 12.28
N VAL A 44 7.51 -1.94 11.07
CA VAL A 44 6.62 -1.68 9.94
C VAL A 44 5.90 -2.95 9.51
N HIS A 45 6.57 -4.10 9.49
CA HIS A 45 5.94 -5.39 9.21
C HIS A 45 4.77 -5.67 10.17
N THR A 46 4.97 -5.43 11.46
CA THR A 46 3.93 -5.62 12.47
C THR A 46 2.81 -4.60 12.34
N LEU A 47 3.13 -3.32 12.11
CA LEU A 47 2.14 -2.28 11.85
C LEU A 47 1.28 -2.59 10.61
N ASN A 48 1.87 -3.11 9.54
CA ASN A 48 1.18 -3.54 8.34
C ASN A 48 0.15 -4.65 8.63
N ALA A 49 0.51 -5.60 9.51
CA ALA A 49 -0.40 -6.65 9.94
C ALA A 49 -1.57 -6.07 10.75
N VAL A 50 -1.28 -5.19 11.74
CA VAL A 50 -2.31 -4.54 12.57
C VAL A 50 -3.25 -3.68 11.73
N ALA A 51 -2.73 -2.93 10.76
CA ALA A 51 -3.51 -2.03 9.92
C ALA A 51 -4.61 -2.75 9.10
N SER A 52 -4.50 -4.07 8.92
CA SER A 52 -5.50 -4.86 8.21
C SER A 52 -6.79 -5.02 9.02
N ASN A 53 -6.69 -5.07 10.36
CA ASN A 53 -7.83 -5.26 11.27
C ASN A 53 -8.18 -3.98 12.04
N HIS A 54 -7.18 -3.16 12.36
CA HIS A 54 -7.31 -1.96 13.19
C HIS A 54 -6.61 -0.74 12.54
N PRO A 55 -7.01 -0.32 11.32
CA PRO A 55 -6.35 0.77 10.62
C PRO A 55 -6.32 2.08 11.41
N ALA A 56 -7.39 2.39 12.16
CA ALA A 56 -7.48 3.60 12.99
C ALA A 56 -6.47 3.63 14.16
N ALA A 57 -6.01 2.47 14.64
CA ALA A 57 -4.97 2.43 15.67
C ALA A 57 -3.60 2.83 15.10
N VAL A 58 -3.36 2.55 13.81
CA VAL A 58 -2.06 2.76 13.14
C VAL A 58 -1.94 4.15 12.53
N THR A 59 -3.03 4.92 12.38
CA THR A 59 -2.98 6.27 11.77
C THR A 59 -2.04 7.22 12.51
N ALA A 60 -1.82 7.02 13.82
CA ALA A 60 -0.87 7.80 14.60
C ALA A 60 0.58 7.67 14.11
N CYS A 61 0.91 6.57 13.42
CA CYS A 61 2.23 6.29 12.87
C CYS A 61 2.40 6.80 11.43
N ASN A 62 1.37 7.39 10.80
CA ASN A 62 1.41 7.74 9.38
C ASN A 62 2.56 8.69 9.03
N LEU A 63 2.88 9.65 9.91
CA LEU A 63 3.99 10.58 9.69
C LEU A 63 5.34 9.86 9.65
N ASP A 64 5.58 8.94 10.60
CA ASP A 64 6.81 8.14 10.62
C ASP A 64 6.88 7.17 9.43
N LEU A 65 5.74 6.59 9.05
CA LEU A 65 5.65 5.71 7.88
C LEU A 65 5.93 6.46 6.56
N GLU A 66 5.46 7.72 6.42
CA GLU A 66 5.78 8.55 5.26
C GLU A 66 7.28 8.81 5.13
N GLN A 67 7.99 8.99 6.24
CA GLN A 67 9.45 9.14 6.22
C GLN A 67 10.16 7.86 5.76
N LEU A 68 9.61 6.69 6.10
CA LEU A 68 10.17 5.39 5.72
C LEU A 68 9.99 5.04 4.23
N ILE A 69 9.22 5.81 3.46
CA ILE A 69 9.18 5.67 1.99
C ILE A 69 10.57 5.90 1.38
N GLY A 70 11.37 6.80 1.96
CA GLY A 70 12.73 7.08 1.55
C GLY A 70 13.79 6.14 2.13
N ASP A 71 13.39 5.04 2.78
CA ASP A 71 14.34 4.11 3.40
C ASP A 71 15.21 3.43 2.32
N PRO A 72 16.54 3.31 2.54
CA PRO A 72 17.42 2.59 1.61
C PRO A 72 17.03 1.12 1.46
N ASN A 73 16.40 0.52 2.48
CA ASN A 73 15.87 -0.83 2.39
C ASN A 73 14.49 -0.81 1.73
N ARG A 74 14.43 -1.29 0.48
CA ARG A 74 13.21 -1.29 -0.34
C ARG A 74 12.09 -2.16 0.25
N SER A 75 12.40 -3.19 1.03
CA SER A 75 11.38 -3.97 1.74
C SER A 75 10.72 -3.15 2.86
N ILE A 76 11.47 -2.29 3.57
CA ILE A 76 10.91 -1.39 4.59
C ILE A 76 10.02 -0.35 3.92
N ALA A 77 10.52 0.31 2.87
CA ALA A 77 9.75 1.33 2.13
C ALA A 77 8.47 0.75 1.52
N THR A 78 8.54 -0.45 0.94
CA THR A 78 7.36 -1.16 0.40
C THR A 78 6.34 -1.46 1.50
N LEU A 79 6.79 -1.99 2.65
CA LEU A 79 5.90 -2.23 3.78
C LEU A 79 5.29 -0.92 4.33
N ALA A 80 6.04 0.18 4.34
CA ALA A 80 5.54 1.48 4.78
C ALA A 80 4.43 1.98 3.85
N ILE A 81 4.63 1.90 2.53
CA ILE A 81 3.62 2.26 1.53
C ILE A 81 2.37 1.38 1.68
N THR A 82 2.52 0.06 1.74
CA THR A 82 1.35 -0.83 1.91
C THR A 82 0.59 -0.54 3.19
N THR A 83 1.29 -0.19 4.28
CA THR A 83 0.67 0.22 5.55
C THR A 83 -0.08 1.54 5.40
N LEU A 84 0.52 2.56 4.78
CA LEU A 84 -0.12 3.84 4.51
C LEU A 84 -1.37 3.70 3.62
N LEU A 85 -1.32 2.81 2.62
CA LEU A 85 -2.49 2.52 1.78
C LEU A 85 -3.61 1.88 2.61
N LYS A 86 -3.31 1.02 3.58
CA LYS A 86 -4.31 0.42 4.49
C LYS A 86 -4.94 1.45 5.45
N THR A 87 -4.14 2.39 5.96
CA THR A 87 -4.60 3.46 6.87
C THR A 87 -5.16 4.68 6.14
N GLY A 88 -5.05 4.73 4.81
CA GLY A 88 -5.60 5.78 3.97
C GLY A 88 -7.12 5.93 4.10
N ASN A 89 -7.58 7.18 4.01
CA ASN A 89 -8.98 7.59 4.03
C ASN A 89 -9.39 8.16 2.68
N GLU A 90 -10.70 8.26 2.40
CA GLU A 90 -11.18 8.68 1.08
C GLU A 90 -10.67 10.07 0.65
N SER A 91 -10.43 10.98 1.60
CA SER A 91 -9.95 12.33 1.30
C SER A 91 -8.46 12.41 0.96
N ASN A 92 -7.63 11.46 1.40
CA ASN A 92 -6.19 11.49 1.20
C ASN A 92 -5.64 10.52 0.13
N VAL A 93 -6.48 9.60 -0.38
CA VAL A 93 -6.08 8.58 -1.39
C VAL A 93 -5.30 9.19 -2.56
N GLU A 94 -5.78 10.29 -3.15
CA GLU A 94 -5.12 10.90 -4.31
C GLU A 94 -3.71 11.43 -3.96
N ARG A 95 -3.57 12.11 -2.82
CA ARG A 95 -2.27 12.60 -2.35
C ARG A 95 -1.31 11.44 -2.10
N LEU A 96 -1.80 10.35 -1.51
CA LEU A 96 -1.00 9.18 -1.22
C LEU A 96 -0.49 8.52 -2.52
N LEU A 97 -1.36 8.35 -3.52
CA LEU A 97 -0.94 7.80 -4.83
C LEU A 97 0.11 8.68 -5.53
N LYS A 98 0.01 10.00 -5.41
CA LYS A 98 1.04 10.92 -5.95
C LYS A 98 2.41 10.71 -5.28
N HIS A 99 2.46 10.44 -3.98
CA HIS A 99 3.71 10.08 -3.29
C HIS A 99 4.23 8.69 -3.66
N VAL A 100 3.34 7.73 -3.95
CA VAL A 100 3.72 6.36 -4.32
C VAL A 100 4.23 6.28 -5.76
N SER A 101 3.75 7.14 -6.66
CA SER A 101 4.11 7.08 -8.10
C SER A 101 5.62 7.08 -8.37
N PRO A 102 6.44 7.99 -7.79
CA PRO A 102 7.89 7.99 -8.03
C PRO A 102 8.55 6.70 -7.52
N PHE A 103 8.11 6.19 -6.35
CA PHE A 103 8.66 4.97 -5.77
C PHE A 103 8.45 3.74 -6.66
N MET A 104 7.33 3.66 -7.38
CA MET A 104 7.05 2.56 -8.32
C MET A 104 8.08 2.46 -9.46
N SER A 105 8.81 3.54 -9.76
CA SER A 105 9.86 3.54 -10.78
C SER A 105 11.22 3.06 -10.24
N GLU A 106 11.41 3.07 -8.92
CA GLU A 106 12.70 2.76 -8.26
C GLU A 106 12.84 1.31 -7.77
N ILE A 107 11.76 0.53 -7.79
CA ILE A 107 11.71 -0.82 -7.23
C ILE A 107 11.56 -1.91 -8.30
N SER A 108 11.92 -3.14 -7.95
CA SER A 108 11.73 -4.30 -8.82
C SER A 108 10.25 -4.65 -9.00
N ASP A 109 9.93 -5.33 -10.10
CA ASP A 109 8.56 -5.76 -10.42
C ASP A 109 7.91 -6.59 -9.29
N GLU A 110 8.70 -7.38 -8.55
CA GLU A 110 8.22 -8.14 -7.38
C GLU A 110 7.61 -7.21 -6.31
N PHE A 111 8.32 -6.13 -5.94
CA PHE A 111 7.80 -5.16 -4.99
C PHE A 111 6.65 -4.33 -5.58
N LYS A 112 6.69 -4.02 -6.89
CA LYS A 112 5.58 -3.32 -7.55
C LYS A 112 4.27 -4.11 -7.47
N ILE A 113 4.33 -5.43 -7.61
CA ILE A 113 3.15 -6.31 -7.48
C ILE A 113 2.56 -6.20 -6.06
N VAL A 114 3.38 -6.22 -5.02
CA VAL A 114 2.93 -6.06 -3.62
C VAL A 114 2.23 -4.70 -3.39
N VAL A 115 2.77 -3.62 -3.96
CA VAL A 115 2.14 -2.29 -3.87
C VAL A 115 0.83 -2.27 -4.67
N LEU A 116 0.81 -2.87 -5.86
CA LEU A 116 -0.38 -2.94 -6.72
C LEU A 116 -1.56 -3.64 -6.02
N GLU A 117 -1.31 -4.73 -5.30
CA GLU A 117 -2.35 -5.42 -4.51
C GLU A 117 -2.98 -4.49 -3.47
N SER A 118 -2.17 -3.66 -2.81
CA SER A 118 -2.66 -2.69 -1.83
C SER A 118 -3.49 -1.56 -2.47
N ILE A 119 -3.11 -1.12 -3.68
CA ILE A 119 -3.86 -0.13 -4.45
C ILE A 119 -5.18 -0.72 -4.98
N HIS A 120 -5.18 -1.99 -5.40
CA HIS A 120 -6.40 -2.68 -5.81
C HIS A 120 -7.40 -2.82 -4.65
N ALA A 121 -6.92 -3.12 -3.44
CA ALA A 121 -7.74 -3.14 -2.24
C ALA A 121 -8.40 -1.78 -1.95
N LEU A 122 -7.72 -0.66 -2.24
CA LEU A 122 -8.30 0.68 -2.11
C LEU A 122 -9.44 0.94 -3.10
N ALA A 123 -9.38 0.38 -4.31
CA ALA A 123 -10.48 0.49 -5.27
C ALA A 123 -11.75 -0.20 -4.77
N THR A 124 -11.58 -1.32 -4.09
CA THR A 124 -12.68 -2.05 -3.46
C THR A 124 -13.23 -1.29 -2.25
N LYS A 125 -12.35 -0.66 -1.45
CA LYS A 125 -12.71 0.10 -0.23
C LYS A 125 -13.38 1.45 -0.54
N TYR A 126 -12.92 2.15 -1.57
CA TYR A 126 -13.40 3.49 -1.95
C TYR A 126 -13.84 3.52 -3.42
N PRO A 127 -14.98 2.89 -3.76
CA PRO A 127 -15.40 2.72 -5.14
C PRO A 127 -15.60 4.06 -5.85
N LYS A 128 -16.01 5.13 -5.17
CA LYS A 128 -16.17 6.48 -5.74
C LYS A 128 -14.87 7.10 -6.26
N LYS A 129 -13.71 6.58 -5.86
CA LYS A 129 -12.38 7.06 -6.30
C LYS A 129 -11.83 6.29 -7.50
N TYR A 130 -12.65 5.46 -8.16
CA TYR A 130 -12.25 4.64 -9.32
C TYR A 130 -11.52 5.43 -10.41
N THR A 131 -11.93 6.67 -10.70
CA THR A 131 -11.29 7.50 -11.73
C THR A 131 -9.82 7.77 -11.43
N VAL A 132 -9.50 8.17 -10.20
CA VAL A 132 -8.13 8.46 -9.76
C VAL A 132 -7.28 7.19 -9.80
N LEU A 133 -7.85 6.08 -9.32
CA LEU A 133 -7.16 4.78 -9.28
C LEU A 133 -6.90 4.23 -10.69
N LEU A 134 -7.89 4.26 -11.59
CA LEU A 134 -7.71 3.81 -12.97
C LEU A 134 -6.70 4.66 -13.73
N ASN A 135 -6.67 5.98 -13.50
CA ASN A 135 -5.66 6.86 -14.09
C ASN A 135 -4.26 6.51 -13.59
N PHE A 136 -4.11 6.25 -12.29
CA PHE A 136 -2.84 5.79 -11.72
C PHE A 136 -2.38 4.45 -12.34
N LEU A 137 -3.27 3.46 -12.39
CA LEU A 137 -2.98 2.15 -13.00
C LEU A 137 -2.67 2.26 -14.50
N SER A 138 -3.34 3.16 -15.23
CA SER A 138 -3.04 3.44 -16.63
C SER A 138 -1.63 4.02 -16.81
N GLY A 139 -1.21 4.90 -15.90
CA GLY A 139 0.16 5.42 -15.87
C GLY A 139 1.19 4.29 -15.73
N LEU A 140 0.96 3.36 -14.80
CA LEU A 140 1.85 2.21 -14.57
C LEU A 140 2.00 1.28 -15.79
N LEU A 141 1.03 1.22 -16.70
CA LEU A 141 1.13 0.44 -17.94
C LEU A 141 2.05 1.10 -18.99
N ARG A 142 2.19 2.42 -18.95
CA ARG A 142 3.03 3.19 -19.88
C ARG A 142 4.51 3.11 -19.52
N ASP A 143 4.82 2.91 -18.25
CA ASP A 143 6.20 2.80 -17.77
C ASP A 143 6.89 1.53 -18.29
N SER A 144 8.22 1.58 -18.35
CA SER A 144 9.10 0.45 -18.66
C SER A 144 9.09 -0.56 -17.51
N ALA A 145 8.05 -1.39 -17.47
CA ALA A 145 7.92 -2.50 -16.54
C ALA A 145 7.88 -3.84 -17.28
N GLY A 146 8.27 -4.92 -16.59
CA GLY A 146 8.25 -6.26 -17.15
C GLY A 146 6.83 -6.77 -17.41
N TYR A 147 6.75 -7.81 -18.25
CA TYR A 147 5.47 -8.41 -18.66
C TYR A 147 4.61 -8.86 -17.48
N THR A 148 5.21 -9.49 -16.47
CA THR A 148 4.50 -10.01 -15.28
C THR A 148 3.79 -8.91 -14.52
N PHE A 149 4.45 -7.76 -14.30
CA PHE A 149 3.85 -6.62 -13.64
C PHE A 149 2.73 -6.01 -14.49
N LYS A 150 2.96 -5.77 -15.79
CA LYS A 150 1.91 -5.24 -16.69
C LYS A 150 0.68 -6.13 -16.74
N LYS A 151 0.87 -7.45 -16.78
CA LYS A 151 -0.23 -8.43 -16.69
C LYS A 151 -1.00 -8.29 -15.38
N ALA A 152 -0.31 -8.16 -14.24
CA ALA A 152 -0.95 -7.94 -12.95
C ALA A 152 -1.77 -6.64 -12.92
N VAL A 153 -1.26 -5.55 -13.49
CA VAL A 153 -1.98 -4.28 -13.59
C VAL A 153 -3.26 -4.42 -14.42
N VAL A 154 -3.20 -5.10 -15.57
CA VAL A 154 -4.39 -5.37 -16.40
C VAL A 154 -5.44 -6.17 -15.62
N VAL A 155 -5.02 -7.22 -14.92
CA VAL A 155 -5.93 -8.03 -14.09
C VAL A 155 -6.59 -7.18 -12.99
N ALA A 156 -5.83 -6.29 -12.34
CA ALA A 156 -6.37 -5.37 -11.35
C ALA A 156 -7.41 -4.41 -11.95
N ILE A 157 -7.12 -3.82 -13.12
CA ILE A 157 -8.06 -2.93 -13.84
C ILE A 157 -9.35 -3.69 -14.20
N GLU A 158 -9.23 -4.92 -14.74
CA GLU A 158 -10.40 -5.74 -15.07
C GLU A 158 -11.24 -6.06 -13.85
N SER A 159 -10.61 -6.37 -12.71
CA SER A 159 -11.28 -6.61 -11.45
C SER A 159 -12.09 -5.39 -10.99
N ILE A 160 -11.50 -4.19 -11.07
CA ILE A 160 -12.18 -2.92 -10.73
C ILE A 160 -13.38 -2.68 -11.64
N ILE A 161 -13.24 -2.87 -12.95
CA ILE A 161 -14.32 -2.67 -13.93
C ILE A 161 -15.49 -3.65 -13.71
N LYS A 162 -15.19 -4.89 -13.31
CA LYS A 162 -16.22 -5.90 -13.02
C LYS A 162 -17.02 -5.53 -11.76
N GLN A 163 -16.36 -4.98 -10.76
CA GLN A 163 -16.97 -4.62 -9.48
C GLN A 163 -17.70 -3.27 -9.50
N ILE A 164 -17.22 -2.30 -10.28
CA ILE A 164 -17.74 -0.92 -10.33
C ILE A 164 -18.33 -0.65 -11.73
N PRO A 165 -19.67 -0.70 -11.90
CA PRO A 165 -20.32 -0.49 -13.20
C PRO A 165 -19.96 0.84 -13.87
N GLU A 166 -19.83 1.92 -13.09
CA GLU A 166 -19.50 3.27 -13.54
C GLU A 166 -18.07 3.35 -14.11
N ALA A 167 -17.18 2.48 -13.65
CA ALA A 167 -15.80 2.43 -14.10
C ALA A 167 -15.64 1.78 -15.49
N LYS A 168 -16.69 1.14 -16.03
CA LYS A 168 -16.64 0.37 -17.29
C LYS A 168 -16.18 1.18 -18.49
N SER A 169 -16.69 2.40 -18.67
CA SER A 169 -16.36 3.24 -19.83
C SER A 169 -14.89 3.64 -19.82
N ILE A 170 -14.40 4.18 -18.70
CA ILE A 170 -13.02 4.62 -18.52
C ILE A 170 -12.06 3.43 -18.58
N GLY A 171 -12.36 2.36 -17.84
CA GLY A 171 -11.49 1.21 -17.76
C GLY A 171 -11.33 0.47 -19.10
N ARG A 172 -12.41 0.33 -19.89
CA ARG A 172 -12.32 -0.24 -21.25
C ARG A 172 -11.48 0.63 -22.18
N PHE A 173 -11.60 1.95 -22.07
CA PHE A 173 -10.78 2.88 -22.85
C PHE A 173 -9.30 2.73 -22.52
N VAL A 174 -8.95 2.69 -21.22
CA VAL A 174 -7.58 2.48 -20.74
C VAL A 174 -7.00 1.18 -21.29
N LEU A 175 -7.73 0.06 -21.14
CA LEU A 175 -7.26 -1.25 -21.61
C LEU A 175 -7.06 -1.26 -23.13
N ARG A 176 -7.97 -0.66 -23.91
CA ARG A 176 -7.85 -0.61 -25.36
C ARG A 176 -6.62 0.18 -25.83
N VAL A 177 -6.33 1.30 -25.18
CA VAL A 177 -5.15 2.12 -25.51
C VAL A 177 -3.86 1.40 -25.12
N SER A 178 -3.82 0.76 -23.96
CA SER A 178 -2.61 0.09 -23.46
C SER A 178 -2.30 -1.25 -24.15
N VAL A 179 -3.32 -2.02 -24.57
CA VAL A 179 -3.11 -3.29 -25.29
C VAL A 179 -2.55 -3.06 -26.70
N ASN A 180 -2.87 -1.94 -27.35
CA ASN A 180 -2.25 -1.56 -28.63
C ASN A 180 -0.74 -1.32 -28.53
N PHE A 181 -0.19 -1.02 -27.34
CA PHE A 181 1.25 -0.92 -27.11
C PHE A 181 1.93 -2.28 -26.87
N SER A 182 1.17 -3.37 -26.69
CA SER A 182 1.71 -4.71 -26.41
C SER A 182 1.89 -5.57 -27.68
N GLN A 183 1.74 -4.99 -28.88
CA GLN A 183 2.01 -5.63 -30.17
C GLN A 183 3.29 -5.12 -30.86
N ILE A 184 4.22 -4.52 -30.09
CA ILE A 184 5.59 -4.16 -30.52
C ILE A 184 6.54 -4.71 -29.46
#